data_AF-A0A101QXF4-F1
#
_entry.id   AF-A0A101QXF4-F1
#
_cell.length_a   1.000
_cell.length_b   1.000
_cell.length_c   1.000
_cell.angle_alpha   90.00
_cell.angle_beta   90.00
_cell.angle_gamma   90.00
#
_symmetry.space_group_name_H-M   'P 1'
#
loop_
_entity.id
_entity.type
_entity.pdbx_description
1 polymer ?
#
loop_
_entity_poly.entity_id
_entity_poly.type
_entity_poly.pdbx_seq_one_letter_code
_entity_poly.pdbx_strand_id
1 'polypeptide(L)'
;MTTDLPDVHLVIYGAGRFPPPFGLLGYLFTVPGSYPDDLPAHLHGPNQELAVYLKPDEPDTWEARATEGERRVYATGPSRRETIGLAFLEIARRRRREAAQVAAKRAAAGLEPAPPYAVEVTSATTLVLTGRGAAVLHQVVPADDDTPARYHCHDIEGSGATFVITADQPVTLQTISTGVLHARCAHGLEDADACFENEPDALAYITDTLTAFWPCTDLPAN
;
A
#
# COMPACT_ATOMS: atom_id res chain seq x y z
N MET A 1 24.09 -10.03 8.58
CA MET A 1 22.86 -9.84 7.78
C MET A 1 22.36 -8.45 8.05
N THR A 2 22.71 -7.51 7.17
CA THR A 2 22.15 -6.17 7.16
C THR A 2 20.72 -6.32 6.61
N THR A 3 19.74 -6.40 7.50
CA THR A 3 18.34 -6.26 7.12
C THR A 3 18.11 -4.80 6.75
N ASP A 4 17.92 -4.52 5.46
CA ASP A 4 17.31 -3.27 5.01
C ASP A 4 15.91 -3.23 5.63
N LEU A 5 15.83 -2.53 6.76
CA LEU A 5 14.54 -2.20 7.34
C LEU A 5 13.96 -1.09 6.48
N PRO A 6 12.66 -1.17 6.12
CA PRO A 6 12.00 -0.10 5.38
C PRO A 6 12.15 1.22 6.14
N ASP A 7 12.13 2.34 5.42
CA ASP A 7 12.14 3.65 6.06
C ASP A 7 10.86 3.80 6.90
N VAL A 8 11.03 4.04 8.21
CA VAL A 8 9.92 4.01 9.17
C VAL A 8 9.56 5.43 9.57
N HIS A 9 8.42 5.92 9.08
CA HIS A 9 7.81 7.14 9.56
C HIS A 9 7.13 6.90 10.92
N LEU A 10 7.48 7.74 11.90
CA LEU A 10 6.96 7.64 13.27
C LEU A 10 6.04 8.82 13.59
N VAL A 11 4.85 8.52 14.10
CA VAL A 11 3.89 9.52 14.58
C VAL A 11 3.68 9.35 16.08
N ILE A 12 3.91 10.40 16.87
CA ILE A 12 3.72 10.33 18.34
C ILE A 12 2.23 10.24 18.66
N TYR A 13 1.86 9.40 19.64
CA TYR A 13 0.52 9.40 20.22
C TYR A 13 0.53 9.65 21.74
N GLY A 14 -0.56 10.23 22.25
CA GLY A 14 -0.76 10.62 23.65
C GLY A 14 -1.65 9.67 24.47
N ALA A 15 -1.76 9.96 25.78
CA ALA A 15 -2.37 9.13 26.83
C ALA A 15 -3.87 8.79 26.68
N GLY A 16 -4.53 9.30 25.64
CA GLY A 16 -5.93 9.00 25.33
C GLY A 16 -6.16 8.33 23.98
N ARG A 17 -5.10 8.07 23.20
CA ARG A 17 -5.28 7.50 21.85
C ARG A 17 -5.76 6.05 21.89
N PHE A 18 -5.22 5.25 22.81
CA PHE A 18 -5.55 3.84 22.94
C PHE A 18 -5.89 3.50 24.40
N PRO A 19 -6.93 2.68 24.65
CA PRO A 19 -7.16 2.10 25.98
C PRO A 19 -6.06 1.07 26.29
N PRO A 20 -5.94 0.58 27.54
CA PRO A 20 -5.06 -0.56 27.86
C PRO A 20 -5.25 -1.74 26.88
N PRO A 21 -4.20 -2.50 26.54
CA PRO A 21 -2.90 -2.59 27.23
C PRO A 21 -1.81 -1.65 26.68
N PHE A 22 -2.17 -0.63 25.90
CA PHE A 22 -1.18 0.29 25.34
C PHE A 22 -0.55 1.18 26.41
N GLY A 23 0.69 1.59 26.17
CA GLY A 23 1.38 2.60 26.95
C GLY A 23 0.69 3.96 26.82
N LEU A 24 0.81 4.80 27.85
CA LEU A 24 0.26 6.16 27.82
C LEU A 24 0.91 7.03 26.74
N LEU A 25 2.15 6.76 26.37
CA LEU A 25 2.88 7.49 25.34
C LEU A 25 3.61 6.48 24.45
N GLY A 26 3.65 6.76 23.16
CA GLY A 26 4.34 5.90 22.20
C GLY A 26 4.38 6.51 20.81
N TYR A 27 4.72 5.65 19.85
CA TYR A 27 4.81 6.01 18.44
C TYR A 27 3.97 5.04 17.62
N LEU A 28 3.38 5.53 16.55
CA LEU A 28 2.76 4.74 15.50
C LEU A 28 3.76 4.58 14.37
N PHE A 29 3.73 3.41 13.74
CA PHE A 29 4.42 3.14 12.50
C PHE A 29 3.58 2.22 11.62
N THR A 30 3.80 2.30 10.32
CA THR A 30 3.05 1.53 9.33
C THR A 30 3.93 0.43 8.75
N VAL A 31 3.40 -0.79 8.71
CA VAL A 31 3.97 -1.90 7.96
C VAL A 31 3.23 -1.99 6.64
N PRO A 32 3.92 -1.84 5.50
CA PRO A 32 3.28 -1.92 4.18
C PRO A 32 2.53 -3.23 3.99
N GLY A 33 1.41 -3.17 3.27
CA GLY A 33 0.64 -4.33 2.84
C GLY A 33 1.43 -5.33 2.02
N SER A 34 2.36 -4.82 1.22
CA SER A 34 3.31 -5.57 0.39
C SER A 34 4.47 -6.20 1.15
N TYR A 35 4.72 -5.81 2.41
CA TYR A 35 5.90 -6.27 3.13
C TYR A 35 5.80 -7.75 3.56
N PRO A 36 6.89 -8.53 3.49
CA PRO A 36 8.13 -8.21 2.80
C PRO A 36 7.93 -8.27 1.29
N ASP A 37 8.69 -7.45 0.57
CA ASP A 37 8.50 -7.20 -0.86
C ASP A 37 8.71 -8.44 -1.75
N ASP A 38 9.21 -9.55 -1.18
CA ASP A 38 9.32 -10.87 -1.83
C ASP A 38 8.03 -11.72 -1.76
N LEU A 39 6.94 -11.19 -1.19
CA LEU A 39 5.65 -11.86 -1.23
C LEU A 39 4.98 -11.71 -2.61
N PRO A 40 4.34 -12.78 -3.13
CA PRO A 40 3.50 -12.67 -4.31
C PRO A 40 2.43 -11.58 -4.14
N ALA A 41 2.26 -10.74 -5.17
CA ALA A 41 1.29 -9.64 -5.22
C ALA A 41 -0.13 -9.99 -4.75
N HIS A 42 -0.65 -11.15 -5.18
CA HIS A 42 -1.99 -11.62 -4.80
C HIS A 42 -2.18 -11.89 -3.29
N LEU A 43 -1.11 -11.85 -2.52
CA LEU A 43 -1.12 -12.03 -1.06
C LEU A 43 -0.83 -10.72 -0.32
N HIS A 44 -0.64 -9.62 -1.04
CA HIS A 44 -0.49 -8.30 -0.43
C HIS A 44 -1.79 -7.93 0.28
N GLY A 45 -1.65 -7.38 1.48
CA GLY A 45 -2.77 -6.96 2.31
C GLY A 45 -2.92 -5.44 2.37
N PRO A 46 -3.83 -4.92 3.20
CA PRO A 46 -3.80 -3.51 3.55
C PRO A 46 -2.57 -3.17 4.39
N ASN A 47 -2.15 -1.91 4.35
CA ASN A 47 -1.17 -1.36 5.28
C ASN A 47 -1.64 -1.56 6.73
N GLN A 48 -0.73 -1.96 7.60
CA GLN A 48 -1.02 -2.23 8.99
C GLN A 48 -0.37 -1.19 9.90
N GLU A 49 -1.16 -0.49 10.70
CA GLU A 49 -0.64 0.41 11.73
C GLU A 49 -0.33 -0.36 13.02
N LEU A 50 0.87 -0.12 13.56
CA LEU A 50 1.33 -0.67 14.83
C LEU A 50 1.71 0.46 15.77
N ALA A 51 1.44 0.27 17.05
CA ALA A 51 1.96 1.11 18.12
C ALA A 51 3.24 0.48 18.67
N VAL A 52 4.25 1.30 18.96
CA VAL A 52 5.42 0.94 19.74
C VAL A 52 5.56 1.85 20.95
N TYR A 53 5.63 1.27 22.15
CA TYR A 53 5.60 2.01 23.41
C TYR A 53 6.36 1.26 24.51
N LEU A 54 6.73 1.98 25.57
CA LEU A 54 7.24 1.37 26.79
C LEU A 54 6.11 0.66 27.54
N LYS A 55 6.33 -0.60 27.88
CA LYS A 55 5.38 -1.40 28.64
C LYS A 55 5.11 -0.72 30.00
N PRO A 56 3.83 -0.51 30.38
CA PRO A 56 3.49 0.10 31.65
C PRO A 56 3.99 -0.69 32.88
N ASP A 57 4.08 -2.01 32.75
CA ASP A 57 4.48 -2.97 33.78
C ASP A 57 5.98 -3.30 33.76
N GLU A 58 6.69 -3.01 32.66
CA GLU A 58 8.11 -3.29 32.47
C GLU A 58 8.81 -2.07 31.83
N PRO A 59 9.25 -1.09 32.64
CA PRO A 59 9.64 0.24 32.14
C PRO A 59 10.91 0.28 31.26
N ASP A 60 11.65 -0.82 31.16
CA ASP A 60 12.81 -0.97 30.28
C ASP A 60 12.52 -1.81 29.03
N THR A 61 11.26 -2.21 28.84
CA THR A 61 10.84 -3.05 27.72
C THR A 61 9.89 -2.29 26.81
N TRP A 62 10.25 -2.20 25.54
CA TRP A 62 9.40 -1.70 24.48
C TRP A 62 8.56 -2.84 23.92
N GLU A 63 7.32 -2.55 23.54
CA GLU A 63 6.39 -3.49 22.91
C GLU A 63 5.84 -2.89 21.62
N ALA A 64 5.84 -3.68 20.54
CA ALA A 64 5.17 -3.37 19.29
C ALA A 64 3.89 -4.19 19.16
N ARG A 65 2.75 -3.51 19.00
CA ARG A 65 1.41 -4.09 19.04
C ARG A 65 0.53 -3.56 17.90
N ALA A 66 -0.31 -4.41 17.31
CA ALA A 66 -1.34 -3.98 16.36
C ALA A 66 -2.29 -2.97 17.02
N THR A 67 -2.61 -1.87 16.35
CA THR A 67 -3.58 -0.88 16.87
C THR A 67 -5.03 -1.36 16.75
N GLU A 68 -5.28 -2.25 15.80
CA GLU A 68 -6.60 -2.78 15.45
C GLU A 68 -6.76 -4.29 15.71
N GLY A 69 -8.01 -4.77 15.61
CA GLY A 69 -8.36 -6.18 15.74
C GLY A 69 -8.05 -6.76 17.11
N GLU A 70 -7.45 -7.96 17.14
CA GLU A 70 -7.04 -8.65 18.37
C GLU A 70 -5.88 -7.95 19.10
N ARG A 71 -5.33 -6.85 18.56
CA ARG A 71 -4.24 -6.08 19.18
C ARG A 71 -3.05 -6.96 19.57
N ARG A 72 -2.67 -7.85 18.67
CA ARG A 72 -1.56 -8.80 18.86
C ARG A 72 -0.23 -8.08 19.10
N VAL A 73 0.58 -8.62 20.00
CA VAL A 73 2.00 -8.24 20.17
C VAL A 73 2.83 -8.91 19.10
N TYR A 74 3.62 -8.14 18.37
CA TYR A 74 4.53 -8.65 17.35
C TYR A 74 5.95 -8.77 17.86
N ALA A 75 6.38 -7.88 18.75
CA ALA A 75 7.70 -7.93 19.33
C ALA A 75 7.78 -7.19 20.66
N THR A 76 8.76 -7.58 21.45
CA THR A 76 9.25 -6.84 22.62
C THR A 76 10.77 -6.73 22.55
N GLY A 77 11.34 -5.64 23.04
CA GLY A 77 12.79 -5.44 23.01
C GLY A 77 13.27 -4.31 23.93
N PRO A 78 14.60 -4.19 24.13
CA PRO A 78 15.17 -3.22 25.07
C PRO A 78 15.16 -1.78 24.52
N SER A 79 14.88 -1.60 23.23
CA SER A 79 14.77 -0.28 22.62
C SER A 79 13.63 -0.22 21.61
N ARG A 80 13.10 0.99 21.37
CA ARG A 80 12.09 1.23 20.33
C ARG A 80 12.53 0.72 18.96
N ARG A 81 13.76 1.06 18.54
CA ARG A 81 14.29 0.72 17.21
C ARG A 81 14.40 -0.79 17.03
N GLU A 82 14.93 -1.49 18.02
CA GLU A 82 15.07 -2.95 17.98
C GLU A 82 13.71 -3.63 17.98
N THR A 83 12.77 -3.13 18.79
CA THR A 83 11.40 -3.67 18.85
C THR A 83 10.66 -3.52 17.53
N ILE A 84 10.79 -2.37 16.85
CA ILE A 84 10.24 -2.19 15.50
C ILE A 84 10.88 -3.20 14.54
N GLY A 85 12.21 -3.33 14.54
CA GLY A 85 12.91 -4.27 13.65
C GLY A 85 12.47 -5.73 13.87
N LEU A 86 12.32 -6.15 15.13
CA LEU A 86 11.80 -7.46 15.48
C LEU A 86 10.34 -7.65 15.05
N ALA A 87 9.52 -6.61 15.15
CA ALA A 87 8.12 -6.65 14.69
C ALA A 87 8.05 -6.90 13.18
N PHE A 88 8.84 -6.17 12.38
CA PHE A 88 8.95 -6.41 10.94
C PHE A 88 9.37 -7.87 10.66
N LEU A 89 10.39 -8.38 11.34
CA LEU A 89 10.84 -9.77 11.15
C LEU A 89 9.76 -10.81 11.46
N GLU A 90 9.02 -10.65 12.56
CA GLU A 90 7.94 -11.57 12.92
C GLU A 90 6.77 -11.48 11.93
N ILE A 91 6.41 -10.27 11.48
CA ILE A 91 5.39 -10.09 10.43
C ILE A 91 5.82 -10.76 9.13
N ALA A 92 7.06 -10.55 8.68
CA ALA A 92 7.57 -11.18 7.47
C ALA A 92 7.54 -12.70 7.57
N ARG A 93 8.01 -13.25 8.69
CA ARG A 93 7.98 -14.69 8.95
C ARG A 93 6.56 -15.24 8.90
N ARG A 94 5.61 -14.54 9.50
CA ARG A 94 4.20 -14.95 9.52
C ARG A 94 3.60 -14.91 8.12
N ARG A 95 3.73 -13.81 7.40
CA ARG A 95 3.17 -13.67 6.05
C ARG A 95 3.77 -14.69 5.08
N ARG A 96 5.09 -14.95 5.13
CA ARG A 96 5.71 -16.01 4.31
C ARG A 96 5.14 -17.41 4.62
N ARG A 97 4.85 -17.72 5.89
CA ARG A 97 4.19 -19.00 6.25
C ARG A 97 2.77 -19.06 5.73
N GLU A 98 2.01 -17.98 5.88
CA GLU A 98 0.64 -17.89 5.36
C GLU A 98 0.63 -18.06 3.84
N ALA A 99 1.55 -17.41 3.13
CA ALA A 99 1.75 -17.57 1.70
C ALA A 99 2.06 -19.03 1.30
N ALA A 100 3.00 -19.68 1.99
CA ALA A 100 3.32 -21.09 1.75
C ALA A 100 2.11 -22.01 2.02
N GLN A 101 1.30 -21.71 3.04
CA GLN A 101 0.09 -22.46 3.33
C GLN A 101 -0.99 -22.27 2.26
N VAL A 102 -1.17 -21.04 1.75
CA VAL A 102 -2.10 -20.76 0.65
C VAL A 102 -1.66 -21.54 -0.60
N ALA A 103 -0.38 -21.44 -0.99
CA ALA A 103 0.15 -22.19 -2.12
C ALA A 103 -0.05 -23.71 -1.97
N ALA A 104 0.23 -24.26 -0.79
CA ALA A 104 0.04 -25.69 -0.52
C ALA A 104 -1.44 -26.11 -0.60
N LYS A 105 -2.36 -25.29 -0.06
CA LYS A 105 -3.81 -25.57 -0.14
C LYS A 105 -4.31 -25.53 -1.58
N ARG A 106 -3.82 -24.60 -2.39
CA ARG A 106 -4.17 -24.50 -3.81
C ARG A 106 -3.69 -25.74 -4.58
N ALA A 107 -2.42 -26.12 -4.39
CA ALA A 107 -1.87 -27.33 -4.99
C ALA A 107 -2.66 -28.59 -4.59
N ALA A 108 -3.04 -28.71 -3.31
CA ALA A 108 -3.87 -29.82 -2.83
C ALA A 108 -5.28 -29.85 -3.44
N ALA A 109 -5.80 -28.70 -3.88
CA ALA A 109 -7.06 -28.57 -4.59
C ALA A 109 -6.91 -28.74 -6.12
N GLY A 110 -5.71 -29.02 -6.62
CA GLY A 110 -5.42 -29.12 -8.06
C GLY A 110 -5.41 -27.77 -8.78
N LEU A 111 -5.21 -26.66 -8.05
CA LEU A 111 -5.14 -25.31 -8.58
C LEU A 111 -3.69 -24.84 -8.70
N GLU A 112 -3.44 -23.94 -9.65
CA GLU A 112 -2.16 -23.23 -9.77
C GLU A 112 -1.84 -22.44 -8.49
N PRO A 113 -0.56 -22.27 -8.10
CA PRO A 113 -0.18 -21.55 -6.88
C PRO A 113 -0.64 -20.09 -6.83
N ALA A 114 -0.78 -19.43 -7.97
CA ALA A 114 -1.31 -18.08 -8.09
C ALA A 114 -2.70 -18.09 -8.74
N PRO A 115 -3.54 -17.07 -8.48
CA PRO A 115 -4.79 -16.90 -9.20
C PRO A 115 -4.55 -16.69 -10.70
N PRO A 116 -5.40 -17.26 -11.58
CA PRO A 116 -5.21 -17.22 -13.03
C PRO A 116 -5.50 -15.86 -13.66
N TYR A 117 -6.09 -14.90 -12.94
CA TYR A 117 -6.36 -13.56 -13.44
C TYR A 117 -5.66 -12.54 -12.55
N ALA A 118 -5.01 -11.55 -13.15
CA ALA A 118 -4.39 -10.45 -12.43
C ALA A 118 -4.51 -9.13 -13.19
N VAL A 119 -4.45 -8.04 -12.46
CA VAL A 119 -4.58 -6.68 -12.97
C VAL A 119 -3.39 -5.89 -12.50
N GLU A 120 -2.69 -5.28 -13.45
CA GLU A 120 -1.52 -4.42 -13.21
C GLU A 120 -1.85 -3.00 -13.69
N VAL A 121 -1.69 -2.01 -12.84
CA VAL A 121 -1.80 -0.58 -13.12
C VAL A 121 -0.44 -0.13 -13.65
N THR A 122 -0.36 0.03 -14.97
CA THR A 122 0.88 0.41 -15.65
C THR A 122 1.13 1.91 -15.64
N SER A 123 0.07 2.71 -15.51
CA SER A 123 0.19 4.15 -15.37
C SER A 123 -0.99 4.74 -14.60
N ALA A 124 -0.71 5.79 -13.82
CA ALA A 124 -1.74 6.61 -13.19
C ALA A 124 -1.37 8.08 -13.36
N THR A 125 -2.30 8.87 -13.88
CA THR A 125 -2.12 10.31 -14.10
C THR A 125 -3.24 11.06 -13.40
N THR A 126 -2.90 11.99 -12.53
CA THR A 126 -3.92 12.82 -11.86
C THR A 126 -4.13 14.10 -12.66
N LEU A 127 -5.38 14.38 -13.01
CA LEU A 127 -5.80 15.61 -13.63
C LEU A 127 -6.29 16.60 -12.58
N VAL A 128 -5.93 17.88 -12.78
CA VAL A 128 -6.47 19.02 -12.05
C VAL A 128 -7.54 19.66 -12.92
N LEU A 129 -8.81 19.52 -12.51
CA LEU A 129 -9.97 20.04 -13.22
C LEU A 129 -10.47 21.32 -12.55
N THR A 130 -10.64 22.37 -13.35
CA THR A 130 -11.16 23.67 -12.94
C THR A 130 -12.28 24.11 -13.88
N GLY A 131 -13.02 25.15 -13.52
CA GLY A 131 -14.01 25.76 -14.43
C GLY A 131 -13.42 26.34 -15.73
N ARG A 132 -12.09 26.44 -15.83
CA ARG A 132 -11.38 27.00 -17.00
C ARG A 132 -10.71 25.95 -17.89
N GLY A 133 -10.57 24.71 -17.42
CA GLY A 133 -9.88 23.65 -18.15
C GLY A 133 -9.29 22.58 -17.25
N ALA A 134 -8.47 21.72 -17.85
CA ALA A 134 -7.83 20.58 -17.23
C ALA A 134 -6.31 20.62 -17.42
N ALA A 135 -5.55 20.09 -16.46
CA ALA A 135 -4.10 20.00 -16.50
C ALA A 135 -3.60 18.70 -15.86
N VAL A 136 -2.40 18.22 -16.23
CA VAL A 136 -1.78 17.05 -15.58
C VAL A 136 -1.06 17.51 -14.31
N LEU A 137 -1.41 16.96 -13.16
CA LEU A 137 -0.80 17.25 -11.88
C LEU A 137 0.64 16.69 -11.82
N HIS A 138 1.58 17.54 -11.44
CA HIS A 138 2.96 17.18 -11.14
C HIS A 138 3.23 17.16 -9.64
N GLN A 139 2.80 18.21 -8.93
CA GLN A 139 3.07 18.36 -7.50
C GLN A 139 1.94 19.14 -6.82
N VAL A 140 1.57 18.68 -5.62
CA VAL A 140 0.72 19.44 -4.70
C VAL A 140 1.60 20.11 -3.66
N VAL A 141 1.45 21.42 -3.51
CA VAL A 141 1.92 22.16 -2.34
C VAL A 141 0.70 22.42 -1.46
N PRO A 142 0.65 21.86 -0.24
CA PRO A 142 -0.50 22.01 0.64
C PRO A 142 -0.74 23.49 1.00
N ALA A 143 -1.96 23.77 1.47
CA ALA A 143 -2.30 25.07 2.01
C ALA A 143 -1.57 25.29 3.36
N ASP A 144 -1.00 26.47 3.55
CA ASP A 144 -0.54 26.98 4.84
C ASP A 144 -1.54 28.02 5.38
N ASP A 145 -1.41 28.42 6.65
CA ASP A 145 -2.42 29.17 7.44
C ASP A 145 -3.11 30.37 6.75
N ASP A 146 -2.51 30.98 5.71
CA ASP A 146 -3.09 32.08 4.93
C ASP A 146 -2.98 31.91 3.38
N THR A 147 -2.61 30.73 2.87
CA THR A 147 -2.45 30.51 1.42
C THR A 147 -3.20 29.27 0.91
N PRO A 148 -3.94 29.37 -0.21
CA PRO A 148 -4.58 28.21 -0.79
C PRO A 148 -3.53 27.20 -1.30
N ALA A 149 -3.92 25.93 -1.37
CA ALA A 149 -3.08 24.89 -1.96
C ALA A 149 -2.71 25.26 -3.41
N ARG A 150 -1.51 24.86 -3.83
CA ARG A 150 -0.99 25.12 -5.17
C ARG A 150 -0.72 23.80 -5.88
N TYR A 151 -1.24 23.69 -7.09
CA TYR A 151 -1.08 22.52 -7.95
C TYR A 151 -0.15 22.89 -9.09
N HIS A 152 1.08 22.39 -9.04
CA HIS A 152 2.02 22.49 -10.14
C HIS A 152 1.60 21.47 -11.19
N CYS A 153 1.34 21.94 -12.41
CA CYS A 153 0.77 21.13 -13.47
C CYS A 153 1.58 21.26 -14.76
N HIS A 154 1.43 20.26 -15.63
CA HIS A 154 1.80 20.30 -17.03
C HIS A 154 0.57 20.41 -17.91
N ASP A 155 0.73 21.04 -19.06
CA ASP A 155 -0.26 21.03 -20.12
C ASP A 155 -0.58 19.61 -20.62
N ILE A 156 -1.87 19.32 -20.85
CA ILE A 156 -2.37 18.04 -21.35
C ILE A 156 -1.89 17.77 -22.78
N GLU A 157 -1.64 18.82 -23.57
CA GLU A 157 -1.17 18.67 -24.96
C GLU A 157 0.28 18.18 -25.07
N GLY A 158 0.96 17.94 -23.93
CA GLY A 158 2.33 17.41 -23.93
C GLY A 158 3.38 18.43 -24.36
N SER A 159 3.02 19.72 -24.42
CA SER A 159 3.94 20.82 -24.73
C SER A 159 5.08 20.96 -23.70
N GLY A 160 4.93 20.31 -22.53
CA GLY A 160 5.87 20.40 -21.42
C GLY A 160 5.78 21.71 -20.64
N ALA A 161 4.90 22.64 -21.06
CA ALA A 161 4.68 23.89 -20.35
C ALA A 161 4.17 23.60 -18.93
N THR A 162 4.86 24.19 -17.94
CA THR A 162 4.47 24.10 -16.53
C THR A 162 3.74 25.35 -16.10
N PHE A 163 2.72 25.19 -15.27
CA PHE A 163 2.00 26.30 -14.65
C PHE A 163 1.45 25.90 -13.29
N VAL A 164 1.01 26.89 -12.51
CA VAL A 164 0.46 26.67 -11.17
C VAL A 164 -1.01 27.02 -11.16
N ILE A 165 -1.85 26.09 -10.73
CA ILE A 165 -3.25 26.32 -10.41
C ILE A 165 -3.34 26.55 -8.90
N THR A 166 -3.93 27.66 -8.48
CA THR A 166 -4.25 27.94 -7.08
C THR A 166 -5.62 27.38 -6.73
N ALA A 167 -5.80 26.88 -5.50
CA ALA A 167 -7.09 26.43 -4.98
C ALA A 167 -8.00 27.61 -4.56
N ASP A 168 -7.92 28.75 -5.26
CA ASP A 168 -8.79 29.92 -5.05
C ASP A 168 -10.19 29.72 -5.69
N GLN A 169 -10.35 28.66 -6.48
CA GLN A 169 -11.62 28.17 -7.02
C GLN A 169 -11.81 26.68 -6.68
N PRO A 170 -13.03 26.13 -6.82
CA PRO A 170 -13.24 24.69 -6.71
C PRO A 170 -12.36 23.93 -7.70
N VAL A 171 -11.44 23.13 -7.17
CA VAL A 171 -10.56 22.23 -7.93
C VAL A 171 -11.03 20.81 -7.69
N THR A 172 -11.22 20.04 -8.75
CA THR A 172 -11.44 18.58 -8.66
C THR A 172 -10.17 17.87 -9.12
N LEU A 173 -9.63 17.00 -8.28
CA LEU A 173 -8.56 16.09 -8.68
C LEU A 173 -9.19 14.79 -9.15
N GLN A 174 -8.88 14.38 -10.38
CA GLN A 174 -9.36 13.13 -10.96
C GLN A 174 -8.17 12.30 -11.42
N THR A 175 -7.97 11.14 -10.81
CA THR A 175 -6.94 10.19 -11.25
C THR A 175 -7.49 9.29 -12.35
N ILE A 176 -6.77 9.24 -13.45
CA ILE A 176 -6.99 8.33 -14.57
C ILE A 176 -5.92 7.25 -14.48
N SER A 177 -6.36 6.00 -14.36
CA SER A 177 -5.47 4.85 -14.29
C SER A 177 -5.62 4.00 -15.54
N THR A 178 -4.51 3.50 -16.07
CA THR A 178 -4.49 2.52 -17.15
C THR A 178 -3.79 1.26 -16.70
N GLY A 179 -4.18 0.12 -17.26
CA GLY A 179 -3.56 -1.14 -16.84
C GLY A 179 -3.62 -2.27 -17.85
N VAL A 180 -3.14 -3.42 -17.41
CA VAL A 180 -3.10 -4.68 -18.18
C VAL A 180 -3.88 -5.74 -17.42
N LEU A 181 -4.73 -6.47 -18.14
CA LEU A 181 -5.37 -7.69 -17.65
C LEU A 181 -4.51 -8.90 -18.04
N HIS A 182 -3.89 -9.49 -17.04
CA HIS A 182 -3.15 -10.73 -17.12
C HIS A 182 -4.10 -11.92 -16.98
N ALA A 183 -4.59 -12.44 -18.10
CA ALA A 183 -5.50 -13.59 -18.13
C ALA A 183 -4.73 -14.87 -18.48
N ARG A 184 -4.46 -15.70 -17.47
CA ARG A 184 -3.77 -17.00 -17.59
C ARG A 184 -2.41 -16.89 -18.30
N CYS A 185 -1.73 -15.75 -18.17
CA CYS A 185 -0.42 -15.54 -18.79
C CYS A 185 0.70 -16.12 -17.90
N ALA A 186 1.88 -16.31 -18.49
CA ALA A 186 3.06 -16.79 -17.77
C ALA A 186 3.94 -15.68 -17.17
N HIS A 187 3.51 -14.41 -17.24
CA HIS A 187 4.24 -13.33 -16.58
C HIS A 187 4.35 -13.59 -15.07
N GLY A 188 5.54 -13.33 -14.53
CA GLY A 188 5.72 -13.21 -13.08
C GLY A 188 4.92 -12.00 -12.61
N LEU A 189 3.77 -12.24 -11.99
CA LEU A 189 2.84 -11.21 -11.52
C LEU A 189 3.34 -10.54 -10.22
N GLU A 190 4.65 -10.31 -10.11
CA GLU A 190 5.26 -9.72 -8.91
C GLU A 190 4.75 -8.29 -8.67
N ASP A 191 4.37 -7.59 -9.75
CA ASP A 191 3.89 -6.21 -9.73
C ASP A 191 2.36 -6.07 -9.95
N ALA A 192 1.58 -7.15 -9.87
CA ALA A 192 0.12 -7.02 -10.03
C ALA A 192 -0.52 -6.26 -8.86
N ASP A 193 -1.43 -5.32 -9.13
CA ASP A 193 -2.19 -4.61 -8.10
C ASP A 193 -3.28 -5.47 -7.47
N ALA A 194 -3.85 -6.40 -8.25
CA ALA A 194 -4.90 -7.29 -7.79
C ALA A 194 -4.91 -8.62 -8.56
N CYS A 195 -5.33 -9.70 -7.89
CA CYS A 195 -5.47 -11.02 -8.51
C CYS A 195 -6.80 -11.70 -8.14
N PHE A 196 -7.34 -12.49 -9.05
CA PHE A 196 -8.69 -13.04 -8.99
C PHE A 196 -8.73 -14.50 -9.45
N GLU A 197 -9.60 -15.30 -8.83
CA GLU A 197 -9.83 -16.69 -9.23
C GLU A 197 -10.63 -16.80 -10.53
N ASN A 198 -11.47 -15.80 -10.82
CA ASN A 198 -12.39 -15.84 -11.94
C ASN A 198 -12.38 -14.51 -12.71
N GLU A 199 -12.69 -14.61 -13.99
CA GLU A 199 -12.69 -13.50 -14.93
C GLU A 199 -13.74 -12.43 -14.62
N PRO A 200 -15.00 -12.77 -14.23
CA PRO A 200 -15.99 -11.76 -13.88
C PRO A 200 -15.54 -10.80 -12.77
N ASP A 201 -14.92 -11.32 -11.71
CA ASP A 201 -14.42 -10.49 -10.61
C ASP A 201 -13.27 -9.59 -11.06
N ALA A 202 -12.36 -10.11 -11.90
CA ALA A 202 -11.28 -9.31 -12.47
C ALA A 202 -11.81 -8.18 -13.36
N LEU A 203 -12.82 -8.46 -14.21
CA LEU A 203 -13.44 -7.47 -15.08
C LEU A 203 -14.24 -6.43 -14.29
N ALA A 204 -14.91 -6.82 -13.21
CA ALA A 204 -15.59 -5.89 -12.31
C ALA A 204 -14.57 -4.92 -11.68
N TYR A 205 -13.47 -5.45 -11.12
CA TYR A 205 -12.39 -4.64 -10.58
C TYR A 205 -11.81 -3.67 -11.62
N ILE A 206 -11.52 -4.14 -12.83
CA ILE A 206 -11.00 -3.31 -13.92
C ILE A 206 -11.97 -2.17 -14.25
N THR A 207 -13.28 -2.47 -14.33
CA THR A 207 -14.30 -1.46 -14.66
C THR A 207 -14.39 -0.38 -13.59
N ASP A 208 -14.22 -0.75 -12.33
CA ASP A 208 -14.27 0.17 -11.20
C ASP A 208 -12.97 0.96 -11.00
N THR A 209 -11.82 0.39 -11.40
CA THR A 209 -10.50 0.92 -11.04
C THR A 209 -9.75 1.57 -12.22
N LEU A 210 -9.95 1.09 -13.45
CA LEU A 210 -9.20 1.51 -14.62
C LEU A 210 -10.06 2.30 -15.60
N THR A 211 -9.50 3.38 -16.12
CA THR A 211 -10.11 4.14 -17.21
C THR A 211 -9.89 3.47 -18.57
N ALA A 212 -8.75 2.80 -18.75
CA ALA A 212 -8.45 2.00 -19.93
C ALA A 212 -7.61 0.78 -19.56
N PHE A 213 -7.80 -0.32 -20.29
CA PHE A 213 -7.02 -1.53 -20.09
C PHE A 213 -6.82 -2.30 -21.40
N TRP A 214 -5.80 -3.15 -21.42
CA TRP A 214 -5.52 -4.08 -22.51
C TRP A 214 -5.28 -5.49 -21.97
N PRO A 215 -5.65 -6.55 -22.70
CA PRO A 215 -5.23 -7.89 -22.34
C PRO A 215 -3.71 -8.01 -22.49
N CYS A 216 -3.11 -8.80 -21.61
CA CYS A 216 -1.72 -9.17 -21.73
C CYS A 216 -1.48 -9.95 -23.03
N THR A 217 -0.40 -9.62 -23.75
CA THR A 217 -0.08 -10.23 -25.05
C THR A 217 0.74 -11.51 -24.95
N ASP A 218 1.28 -11.83 -23.77
CA ASP A 218 2.10 -13.02 -23.58
C ASP A 218 1.23 -14.25 -23.32
N LEU A 219 1.38 -15.23 -24.19
CA LEU A 219 0.71 -16.51 -24.06
C LEU A 219 1.38 -17.34 -22.94
N PRO A 220 0.62 -18.19 -22.23
CA PRO A 220 1.21 -19.15 -21.30
C PRO A 220 2.26 -20.01 -22.02
N ALA A 221 3.40 -20.25 -21.36
CA ALA A 221 4.38 -21.20 -21.87
C ALA A 221 3.71 -22.58 -21.96
N ASN A 222 3.58 -23.11 -23.18
CA ASN A 222 3.08 -24.47 -23.44
C ASN A 222 4.02 -25.54 -22.86
#